data_AF-A0A1M6UV61-F1
#
_entry.id   AF-A0A1M6UV61-F1
#
_cell.length_a   1.000
_cell.length_b   1.000
_cell.length_c   1.000
_cell.angle_alpha   90.00
_cell.angle_beta   90.00
_cell.angle_gamma   90.00
#
_symmetry.space_group_name_H-M   'P 1'
#
loop_
_entity.id
_entity.type
_entity.pdbx_description
1 polymer ?
#
loop_
_entity_poly.entity_id
_entity_poly.type
_entity_poly.pdbx_seq_one_letter_code
_entity_poly.pdbx_strand_id
1 'polypeptide(L)'
;MSMLGESIQSVCNPRRMNYSIYGNSDEFLHAHIFPRYVWEPEERKPYPVFQYPKEMWVMPAVQYCDEKNLSLRHQITKTLTTLMTKDQNVK
;
A
#
# COMPACT_ATOMS: atom_id res chain seq x y z
N MET A 1 -10.77 -6.49 -2.32
CA MET A 1 -9.35 -6.10 -2.11
C MET A 1 -8.54 -5.98 -3.41
N SER A 2 -8.88 -6.69 -4.50
CA SER A 2 -8.14 -6.63 -5.78
C SER A 2 -8.09 -5.23 -6.41
N MET A 3 -9.22 -4.52 -6.49
CA MET A 3 -9.28 -3.18 -7.12
C MET A 3 -8.39 -2.13 -6.42
N LEU A 4 -8.32 -2.16 -5.08
CA LEU A 4 -7.39 -1.30 -4.33
C LEU A 4 -5.93 -1.68 -4.61
N GLY A 5 -5.68 -2.97 -4.72
CA GLY A 5 -4.41 -3.51 -5.17
C GLY A 5 -3.95 -3.02 -6.53
N GLU A 6 -4.85 -3.12 -7.51
CA GLU A 6 -4.64 -2.69 -8.88
C GLU A 6 -4.44 -1.17 -8.96
N SER A 7 -5.23 -0.38 -8.21
CA SER A 7 -5.05 1.07 -8.19
C SER A 7 -3.70 1.48 -7.63
N ILE A 8 -3.24 0.83 -6.56
CA ILE A 8 -1.88 1.05 -6.01
C ILE A 8 -0.82 0.60 -7.03
N GLN A 9 -0.97 -0.58 -7.64
CA GLN A 9 0.00 -1.08 -8.61
C GLN A 9 0.13 -0.14 -9.82
N SER A 10 -0.99 0.34 -10.35
CA SER A 10 -1.02 1.25 -11.50
C SER A 10 -0.39 2.61 -11.21
N VAL A 11 -0.58 3.15 -10.00
CA VAL A 11 -0.07 4.49 -9.65
C VAL A 11 1.38 4.43 -9.18
N CYS A 12 1.73 3.42 -8.38
CA CYS A 12 3.03 3.36 -7.71
C CYS A 12 4.09 2.58 -8.52
N ASN A 13 3.69 1.80 -9.53
CA ASN A 13 4.57 0.93 -10.31
C ASN A 13 5.59 0.10 -9.47
N PRO A 14 5.13 -0.65 -8.46
CA PRO A 14 6.02 -1.44 -7.62
C PRO A 14 6.55 -2.67 -8.34
N ARG A 15 7.68 -3.22 -7.88
CA ARG A 15 8.18 -4.53 -8.29
C ARG A 15 7.19 -5.65 -7.93
N ARG A 16 6.56 -5.53 -6.76
CA ARG A 16 5.66 -6.55 -6.20
C ARG A 16 4.65 -5.91 -5.26
N MET A 17 3.47 -6.49 -5.15
CA MET A 17 2.48 -6.16 -4.13
C MET A 17 2.51 -7.17 -3.00
N ASN A 18 2.41 -6.71 -1.75
CA ASN A 18 2.21 -7.57 -0.58
C ASN A 18 0.83 -7.31 0.01
N TYR A 19 0.09 -8.40 0.22
CA TYR A 19 -1.18 -8.40 0.93
C TYR A 19 -0.99 -9.24 2.18
N SER A 20 -1.48 -8.74 3.31
CA SER A 20 -1.46 -9.49 4.54
C SER A 20 -2.69 -9.18 5.38
N ILE A 21 -3.31 -10.22 5.92
CA ILE A 21 -4.41 -10.15 6.88
C ILE A 21 -3.91 -10.86 8.14
N TYR A 22 -3.76 -10.10 9.21
CA TYR A 22 -3.40 -10.60 10.53
C TYR A 22 -4.55 -10.28 11.50
N GLY A 23 -4.24 -10.15 12.78
CA GLY A 23 -5.20 -9.77 13.81
C GLY A 23 -4.63 -9.90 15.23
N ASN A 24 -3.30 -9.85 15.37
CA ASN A 24 -2.66 -10.10 16.66
C ASN A 24 -2.69 -8.88 17.59
N SER A 25 -2.74 -7.67 17.01
CA SER A 25 -2.68 -6.40 17.76
C SER A 25 -4.02 -5.68 17.83
N ASP A 26 -4.81 -5.74 16.76
CA ASP A 26 -6.12 -5.10 16.67
C ASP A 26 -7.20 -6.12 16.31
N GLU A 27 -8.33 -6.10 17.03
CA GLU A 27 -9.39 -7.11 16.94
C GLU A 27 -10.28 -6.98 15.70
N PHE A 28 -10.34 -5.81 15.08
CA PHE A 28 -11.18 -5.60 13.90
C PHE A 28 -10.53 -6.18 12.65
N LEU A 29 -11.34 -6.76 11.74
CA LEU A 29 -10.83 -7.27 10.47
C LEU A 29 -10.21 -6.13 9.65
N HIS A 30 -8.91 -6.26 9.37
CA HIS A 30 -8.17 -5.33 8.54
C HIS A 30 -7.16 -6.07 7.66
N ALA A 31 -6.76 -5.41 6.58
CA ALA A 31 -5.75 -5.91 5.67
C ALA A 31 -4.72 -4.80 5.43
N HIS A 32 -3.45 -5.19 5.32
CA HIS A 32 -2.38 -4.30 4.88
C HIS A 32 -2.01 -4.60 3.43
N ILE A 33 -1.78 -3.53 2.68
CA ILE A 33 -1.29 -3.59 1.30
C ILE A 33 -0.02 -2.76 1.19
N PHE A 34 1.08 -3.39 0.78
CA PHE A 34 2.36 -2.74 0.64
C PHE A 34 2.92 -2.86 -0.78
N PRO A 35 3.10 -1.75 -1.52
CA PRO A 35 3.92 -1.74 -2.72
C PRO A 35 5.40 -1.93 -2.33
N ARG A 36 6.07 -2.89 -2.97
CA ARG A 36 7.49 -3.25 -2.75
C ARG A 36 8.33 -2.85 -3.96
N TYR A 37 9.56 -2.39 -3.75
CA TYR A 37 10.41 -1.78 -4.76
C TYR A 37 11.79 -2.43 -4.86
N VAL A 38 12.44 -2.23 -6.01
CA VAL A 38 13.79 -2.76 -6.27
C VAL A 38 14.85 -2.08 -5.41
N TRP A 39 14.63 -0.84 -4.99
CA TRP A 39 15.58 -0.07 -4.20
C TRP A 39 15.60 -0.44 -2.71
N GLU A 40 14.68 -1.28 -2.24
CA GLU A 40 14.70 -1.76 -0.86
C GLU A 40 16.02 -2.50 -0.56
N PRO A 41 16.51 -2.53 0.70
CA PRO A 41 17.71 -3.30 1.05
C PRO A 41 17.54 -4.79 0.73
N GLU A 42 18.57 -5.44 0.20
CA GLU A 42 18.51 -6.85 -0.24
C GLU A 42 18.10 -7.80 0.89
N GLU A 43 18.59 -7.54 2.10
CA GLU A 43 18.26 -8.29 3.30
C GLU A 43 16.81 -8.09 3.79
N ARG A 44 16.05 -7.17 3.17
CA ARG A 44 14.64 -6.88 3.50
C ARG A 44 13.66 -7.28 2.40
N LYS A 45 14.08 -7.32 1.14
CA LYS A 45 13.24 -7.70 -0.01
C LYS A 45 12.48 -9.03 0.16
N PRO A 46 13.09 -10.12 0.66
CA PRO A 46 12.40 -11.41 0.76
C PRO A 46 11.45 -11.48 1.97
N TYR A 47 11.59 -10.57 2.96
CA TYR A 47 10.85 -10.64 4.21
C TYR A 47 9.60 -9.74 4.21
N PRO A 48 8.64 -10.00 5.12
CA PRO A 48 7.49 -9.15 5.34
C PRO A 48 7.87 -7.74 5.83
N VAL A 49 7.05 -6.74 5.48
CA VAL A 49 7.32 -5.33 5.80
C VAL A 49 7.41 -5.09 7.31
N PHE A 50 6.61 -5.78 8.13
CA PHE A 50 6.64 -5.62 9.59
C PHE A 50 7.97 -6.01 10.27
N GLN A 51 8.89 -6.67 9.55
CA GLN A 51 10.23 -6.97 10.08
C GLN A 51 11.22 -5.79 9.96
N TYR A 52 10.81 -4.68 9.34
CA TYR A 52 11.61 -3.45 9.39
C TYR A 52 11.80 -2.99 10.84
N PRO A 53 13.01 -2.54 11.24
CA PRO A 53 13.29 -1.96 12.55
C PRO A 53 12.22 -0.99 13.05
N LYS A 54 11.88 -1.09 14.34
CA LYS A 54 10.80 -0.31 14.97
C LYS A 54 11.00 1.19 14.77
N GLU A 55 12.25 1.63 14.76
CA GLU A 55 12.66 3.02 14.58
C GLU A 55 12.18 3.58 13.23
N MET A 56 12.13 2.77 12.18
CA MET A 56 11.64 3.20 10.87
C MET A 56 10.13 3.44 10.83
N TRP A 57 9.36 2.76 11.68
CA TRP A 57 7.90 2.95 11.77
C TRP A 57 7.50 4.26 12.45
N VAL A 58 8.39 4.82 13.27
CA VAL A 58 8.17 6.07 14.01
C VAL A 58 9.04 7.22 13.51
N MET A 59 9.83 7.00 12.46
CA MET A 59 10.79 7.98 11.96
C MET A 59 10.06 9.21 11.39
N PRO A 60 10.29 10.43 11.92
CA PRO A 60 9.56 11.63 11.50
C PRO A 60 9.67 11.94 10.00
N ALA A 61 10.81 11.61 9.38
CA ALA A 61 11.07 11.92 7.98
C ALA A 61 10.13 11.19 6.99
N VAL A 62 9.56 10.04 7.39
CA VAL A 62 8.70 9.18 6.56
C VAL A 62 7.23 9.16 7.01
N GLN A 63 6.90 9.96 8.03
CA GLN A 63 5.51 10.15 8.44
C GLN A 63 4.70 10.82 7.32
N TYR A 64 3.42 10.48 7.27
CA TYR A 64 2.51 11.06 6.31
C TYR A 64 2.38 12.56 6.53
N CYS A 65 2.46 13.35 5.47
CA CYS A 65 1.98 14.72 5.45
C CYS A 65 1.37 15.06 4.09
N ASP A 66 0.36 15.93 4.07
CA ASP A 66 -0.35 16.26 2.84
C ASP A 66 0.56 16.91 1.80
N GLU A 67 1.52 17.76 2.22
CA GLU A 67 2.50 18.37 1.32
C GLU A 67 3.26 17.33 0.47
N LYS A 68 3.60 16.18 1.05
CA LYS A 68 4.35 15.12 0.35
C LYS A 68 3.46 14.05 -0.27
N ASN A 69 2.32 13.73 0.35
CA ASN A 69 1.58 12.51 0.08
C ASN A 69 0.19 12.71 -0.54
N LEU A 70 -0.37 13.93 -0.50
CA LEU A 70 -1.73 14.19 -0.94
C LEU A 70 -1.94 13.87 -2.43
N SER A 71 -0.97 14.26 -3.27
CA SER A 71 -1.03 13.97 -4.71
C SER A 71 -1.11 12.48 -4.99
N LEU A 72 -0.27 11.68 -4.32
CA LEU A 72 -0.27 10.22 -4.46
C LEU A 72 -1.60 9.61 -3.99
N ARG A 73 -2.11 10.08 -2.84
CA ARG A 73 -3.42 9.66 -2.32
C ARG A 73 -4.53 9.94 -3.34
N HIS A 74 -4.57 11.15 -3.90
CA HIS A 74 -5.57 11.52 -4.91
C HIS A 74 -5.49 10.66 -6.17
N GLN A 75 -4.29 10.34 -6.65
CA GLN A 75 -4.11 9.46 -7.80
C GLN A 75 -4.65 8.06 -7.52
N ILE A 76 -4.30 7.46 -6.37
CA ILE A 76 -4.81 6.13 -5.97
C ILE A 76 -6.34 6.15 -5.84
N THR A 77 -6.90 7.17 -5.18
CA THR A 77 -8.35 7.34 -5.03
C THR A 77 -9.05 7.46 -6.38
N LYS A 78 -8.55 8.31 -7.28
CA LYS A 78 -9.13 8.49 -8.62
C LYS A 78 -9.14 7.18 -9.42
N THR A 79 -8.02 6.46 -9.43
CA THR A 79 -7.89 5.18 -10.13
C THR A 79 -8.84 4.14 -9.53
N LEU A 80 -8.91 4.03 -8.19
CA LEU A 80 -9.82 3.12 -7.51
C LEU A 80 -11.28 3.40 -7.87
N THR A 81 -11.73 4.65 -7.77
CA THR A 81 -13.11 5.02 -8.12
C THR A 81 -13.42 4.69 -9.58
N THR A 82 -12.47 4.93 -10.49
CA THR A 82 -12.63 4.57 -11.91
C THR A 82 -12.82 3.07 -12.10
N LEU A 83 -12.03 2.24 -11.41
CA LEU A 83 -12.15 0.77 -11.47
C LEU A 83 -13.50 0.30 -10.91
N MET A 84 -13.94 0.86 -9.79
CA MET A 84 -15.22 0.53 -9.17
C MET A 84 -16.42 0.86 -10.07
N THR A 85 -16.40 2.02 -10.74
CA THR A 85 -17.47 2.41 -11.67
C THR A 85 -17.49 1.52 -12.91
N LYS A 86 -16.32 1.11 -13.43
CA LYS A 86 -16.24 0.19 -14.56
C LYS A 86 -16.84 -1.18 -14.23
N ASP A 87 -16.53 -1.76 -13.07
CA ASP A 87 -17.06 -3.06 -12.64
C ASP A 87 -18.58 -3.06 -12.52
N GLN A 88 -19.18 -1.96 -12.05
CA GLN A 88 -20.62 -1.81 -11.95
C GLN A 88 -21.34 -1.74 -13.31
N ASN A 89 -20.66 -1.27 -14.36
CA ASN A 89 -21.23 -1.15 -15.71
C ASN A 89 -21.08 -2.43 -16.55
N VAL A 90 -20.37 -3.44 -16.03
CA VAL A 90 -20.11 -4.73 -16.71
C VAL A 90 -20.99 -5.86 -16.13
N LYS A 91 -21.65 -5.61 -15.00
CA LYS A 91 -22.64 -6.52 -14.38
C LYS A 91 -24.05 -6.11 -14.76
#